data_AF-A0A8H7KYJ1-F1
#
_entry.id   AF-A0A8H7KYJ1-F1
#
_cell.length_a   1.000
_cell.length_b   1.000
_cell.length_c   1.000
_cell.angle_alpha   90.00
_cell.angle_beta   90.00
_cell.angle_gamma   90.00
#
_symmetry.space_group_name_H-M   'P 1'
#
loop_
_entity.id
_entity.type
_entity.pdbx_description
1 polymer ?
#
loop_
_entity_poly.entity_id
_entity_poly.type
_entity_poly.pdbx_seq_one_letter_code
_entity_poly.pdbx_strand_id
1 'polypeptide(L)'
;MPVIAKQADWQFASKSKHTADNKRTRKQRVEASYVPAIGSLPVSRFDVKVPSKRKSIGDHKKTQKRRKPSGGDHASALAPAAPAGMVWDSENWSCAYDSLMSVLYDIWSDKPKNWTTIFRGMNANMKMLSTGFRQFSKEEIYFETARDRVRAELNASDPQSFPYGKAGTAIHVLVDCLGSLDLVKGLEVSYCRGCTTQFEVEFEGRAYIDCPNSHHSSTQEWLNSWILRTTGTACAGCGGRVYKERRFGKSIDLLLFNLGSDEVEIDLKMKVPGEKAARVLELRGVVYTDGAHYTARIIDREGCVWRYDSMADDKCVEDSWEGILEGIGRKGVVAIYAKKSNKR
;
A
#
# COMPACT_ATOMS: atom_id res chain seq x y z
N MET A 1 -19.23 -1.19 -44.56
CA MET A 1 -17.94 -1.84 -44.84
C MET A 1 -17.46 -2.53 -43.57
N PRO A 2 -17.35 -3.87 -43.54
CA PRO A 2 -16.93 -4.60 -42.35
C PRO A 2 -15.41 -4.85 -42.35
N VAL A 3 -14.79 -4.86 -41.17
CA VAL A 3 -13.42 -5.37 -40.97
C VAL A 3 -13.49 -6.59 -40.06
N ILE A 4 -12.82 -7.63 -40.54
CA ILE A 4 -12.90 -9.04 -40.18
C ILE A 4 -11.98 -9.36 -38.98
N ALA A 5 -12.48 -10.22 -38.09
CA ALA A 5 -11.74 -10.82 -36.98
C ALA A 5 -10.74 -11.89 -37.46
N LYS A 6 -9.60 -12.01 -36.79
CA LYS A 6 -8.69 -13.16 -36.92
C LYS A 6 -8.61 -13.92 -35.59
N GLN A 7 -9.00 -15.19 -35.67
CA GLN A 7 -8.85 -16.23 -34.66
C GLN A 7 -7.44 -16.82 -34.75
N ALA A 8 -6.88 -17.26 -33.61
CA ALA A 8 -5.68 -18.10 -33.57
C ALA A 8 -6.03 -19.41 -32.83
N ASP A 9 -5.85 -20.52 -33.53
CA ASP A 9 -5.96 -21.89 -33.05
C ASP A 9 -4.67 -22.32 -32.36
N TRP A 10 -4.73 -22.88 -31.15
CA TRP A 10 -3.73 -23.87 -30.69
C TRP A 10 -4.38 -24.94 -29.80
N GLN A 11 -4.02 -26.18 -30.09
CA GLN A 11 -4.64 -27.43 -29.65
C GLN A 11 -4.15 -27.92 -28.27
N PHE A 12 -5.00 -28.68 -27.58
CA PHE A 12 -4.67 -29.45 -26.38
C PHE A 12 -3.95 -30.76 -26.71
N ALA A 13 -2.90 -31.09 -25.97
CA ALA A 13 -2.33 -32.43 -25.90
C ALA A 13 -2.54 -33.04 -24.51
N SER A 14 -2.98 -34.29 -24.50
CA SER A 14 -3.46 -35.08 -23.37
C SER A 14 -2.35 -35.86 -22.64
N LYS A 15 -2.72 -36.36 -21.45
CA LYS A 15 -1.91 -37.04 -20.44
C LYS A 15 -1.52 -38.49 -20.81
N SER A 16 -0.45 -39.00 -20.20
CA SER A 16 -0.41 -40.40 -19.71
C SER A 16 0.46 -40.54 -18.45
N LYS A 17 0.18 -41.60 -17.67
CA LYS A 17 0.63 -41.92 -16.30
C LYS A 17 1.51 -43.19 -16.27
N HIS A 18 2.08 -43.43 -15.07
CA HIS A 18 2.64 -44.68 -14.48
C HIS A 18 4.17 -44.86 -14.67
N THR A 19 4.98 -45.32 -13.70
CA THR A 19 4.80 -45.91 -12.35
C THR A 19 6.15 -45.85 -11.60
N ALA A 20 6.12 -46.10 -10.28
CA ALA A 20 7.24 -46.09 -9.32
C ALA A 20 8.31 -47.19 -9.55
N ASP A 21 9.56 -46.94 -9.14
CA ASP A 21 10.25 -47.76 -8.10
C ASP A 21 11.55 -47.14 -7.55
N ASN A 22 12.01 -47.72 -6.45
CA ASN A 22 12.92 -47.30 -5.38
C ASN A 22 14.44 -47.51 -5.67
N LYS A 23 15.32 -46.65 -5.10
CA LYS A 23 16.59 -46.95 -4.34
C LYS A 23 17.77 -45.97 -4.54
N ARG A 24 18.45 -45.75 -3.40
CA ARG A 24 19.73 -45.06 -3.14
C ARG A 24 20.88 -45.42 -4.11
N THR A 25 21.74 -44.47 -4.47
CA THR A 25 23.16 -44.32 -4.01
C THR A 25 24.00 -43.34 -4.85
N ARG A 26 24.94 -42.67 -4.13
CA ARG A 26 26.30 -42.22 -4.55
C ARG A 26 26.49 -40.94 -5.40
N LYS A 27 27.32 -40.05 -4.82
CA LYS A 27 27.95 -38.87 -5.40
C LYS A 27 28.63 -39.17 -6.75
N GLN A 28 28.40 -38.33 -7.75
CA GLN A 28 29.30 -38.18 -8.89
C GLN A 28 29.42 -36.70 -9.28
N ARG A 29 30.68 -36.23 -9.25
CA ARG A 29 31.12 -34.89 -9.58
C ARG A 29 31.23 -34.82 -11.10
N VAL A 30 30.42 -33.98 -11.73
CA VAL A 30 30.51 -33.73 -13.17
C VAL A 30 31.43 -32.52 -13.37
N GLU A 31 32.61 -32.77 -13.95
CA GLU A 31 33.49 -31.73 -14.47
C GLU A 31 32.86 -31.16 -15.74
N ALA A 32 32.41 -29.91 -15.67
CA ALA A 32 32.03 -29.16 -16.86
C ALA A 32 33.31 -28.58 -17.49
N SER A 33 33.67 -29.09 -18.67
CA SER A 33 34.67 -28.49 -19.55
C SER A 33 34.18 -27.12 -20.03
N TYR A 34 34.67 -26.07 -19.40
CA TYR A 34 34.41 -24.69 -19.80
C TYR A 34 35.44 -24.28 -20.87
N VAL A 35 34.95 -23.92 -22.07
CA VAL A 35 35.75 -23.30 -23.13
C VAL A 35 35.36 -21.83 -23.19
N PRO A 36 36.25 -20.89 -22.82
CA PRO A 36 35.96 -19.46 -22.91
C PRO A 36 35.86 -19.00 -24.37
N ALA A 37 34.98 -18.04 -24.62
CA ALA A 37 34.87 -17.39 -25.92
C ALA A 37 36.12 -16.55 -26.23
N ILE A 38 36.56 -16.61 -27.49
CA ILE A 38 37.68 -15.81 -28.03
C ILE A 38 37.38 -14.33 -27.78
N GLY A 39 38.23 -13.67 -27.00
CA GLY A 39 38.13 -12.24 -26.69
C GLY A 39 37.81 -11.89 -25.22
N SER A 40 37.65 -12.88 -24.33
CA SER A 40 37.46 -12.62 -22.89
C SER A 40 38.81 -12.58 -22.14
N LEU A 41 39.13 -11.46 -21.50
CA LEU A 41 40.25 -11.35 -20.57
C LEU A 41 39.78 -11.69 -19.14
N PRO A 42 40.41 -12.66 -18.45
CA PRO A 42 40.06 -12.97 -17.06
C PRO A 42 40.55 -11.86 -16.11
N VAL A 43 39.65 -11.39 -15.24
CA VAL A 43 39.99 -10.41 -14.20
C VAL A 43 40.80 -11.12 -13.11
N SER A 44 42.08 -10.78 -13.00
CA SER A 44 42.95 -11.26 -11.92
C SER A 44 42.58 -10.59 -10.60
N ARG A 45 42.42 -11.40 -9.54
CA ARG A 45 42.31 -10.92 -8.16
C ARG A 45 43.60 -10.16 -7.80
N PHE A 46 43.46 -8.89 -7.43
CA PHE A 46 44.55 -8.12 -6.82
C PHE A 46 44.36 -8.07 -5.30
N ASP A 47 45.20 -8.84 -4.61
CA ASP A 47 45.64 -8.53 -3.25
C ASP A 47 46.69 -7.41 -3.34
N VAL A 48 46.42 -6.23 -2.78
CA VAL A 48 47.48 -5.25 -2.50
C VAL A 48 47.25 -4.56 -1.15
N LYS A 49 48.32 -4.63 -0.34
CA LYS A 49 48.47 -4.04 1.00
C LYS A 49 48.59 -2.51 0.97
N VAL A 50 48.14 -1.92 2.07
CA VAL A 50 48.20 -0.50 2.48
C VAL A 50 49.61 0.10 2.46
N PRO A 51 49.74 1.41 2.19
CA PRO A 51 50.68 2.24 2.94
C PRO A 51 50.06 3.51 3.56
N SER A 52 50.64 3.91 4.69
CA SER A 52 50.21 5.01 5.57
C SER A 52 50.81 6.38 5.22
N LYS A 53 50.12 7.44 5.70
CA LYS A 53 50.55 8.81 6.10
C LYS A 53 50.53 9.98 5.09
N ARG A 54 49.76 11.01 5.50
CA ARG A 54 49.89 12.50 5.36
C ARG A 54 49.62 13.08 3.95
N LYS A 55 48.90 14.19 3.73
CA LYS A 55 48.54 15.40 4.51
C LYS A 55 47.27 16.05 3.90
N SER A 56 46.63 16.92 4.69
CA SER A 56 45.41 17.73 4.50
C SER A 56 45.37 18.72 3.33
N ILE A 57 44.15 19.07 2.84
CA ILE A 57 43.54 20.43 2.80
C ILE A 57 42.15 20.38 2.09
N GLY A 58 41.10 20.96 2.74
CA GLY A 58 39.81 21.47 2.20
C GLY A 58 38.83 20.48 1.56
N ASP A 59 37.51 20.40 1.82
CA ASP A 59 36.57 21.31 2.48
C ASP A 59 35.40 20.53 3.11
N HIS A 60 34.89 21.09 4.20
CA HIS A 60 33.88 20.52 5.09
C HIS A 60 32.44 20.58 4.53
N LYS A 61 31.71 19.45 4.58
CA LYS A 61 30.27 19.48 4.86
C LYS A 61 29.96 18.53 6.02
N LYS A 62 29.64 19.13 7.17
CA LYS A 62 29.41 18.49 8.47
C LYS A 62 28.14 17.66 8.44
N THR A 63 28.26 16.36 8.70
CA THR A 63 27.17 15.50 9.16
C THR A 63 26.72 15.97 10.56
N GLN A 64 25.48 16.44 10.67
CA GLN A 64 24.91 16.85 11.95
C GLN A 64 24.48 15.62 12.76
N LYS A 65 25.10 15.46 13.93
CA LYS A 65 24.80 14.45 14.94
C LYS A 65 23.61 14.97 15.77
N ARG A 66 22.44 14.31 15.73
CA ARG A 66 21.28 14.66 16.57
C ARG A 66 21.67 14.57 18.06
N ARG A 67 21.38 15.63 18.83
CA ARG A 67 21.48 15.65 20.29
C ARG A 67 20.17 15.14 20.91
N LYS A 68 20.28 14.34 21.98
CA LYS A 68 19.16 13.91 22.83
C LYS A 68 18.50 15.12 23.50
N PRO A 69 17.16 15.17 23.66
CA PRO A 69 16.51 16.24 24.42
C PRO A 69 16.68 16.00 25.93
N SER A 70 17.21 17.00 26.62
CA SER A 70 17.18 17.12 28.08
C SER A 70 15.81 17.63 28.52
N GLY A 71 15.20 16.95 29.49
CA GLY A 71 13.90 17.31 30.05
C GLY A 71 13.89 18.67 30.74
N GLY A 72 12.79 19.39 30.56
CA GLY A 72 12.44 20.60 31.29
C GLY A 72 10.93 20.65 31.46
N ASP A 73 10.50 20.52 32.71
CA ASP A 73 9.11 20.59 33.15
C ASP A 73 8.59 22.02 33.11
N HIS A 74 7.64 22.31 32.21
CA HIS A 74 6.65 23.36 32.40
C HIS A 74 5.37 22.99 31.64
N ALA A 75 4.30 22.74 32.40
CA ALA A 75 2.96 22.43 31.90
C ALA A 75 2.32 23.67 31.26
N SER A 76 2.72 23.98 30.02
CA SER A 76 1.84 24.61 29.04
C SER A 76 0.92 23.52 28.50
N ALA A 77 -0.36 23.80 28.22
CA ALA A 77 -1.20 22.88 27.47
C ALA A 77 -0.46 22.54 26.16
N LEU A 78 0.15 21.35 26.14
CA LEU A 78 1.05 20.93 25.07
C LEU A 78 0.19 20.80 23.83
N ALA A 79 0.45 21.66 22.84
CA ALA A 79 -0.07 21.44 21.49
C ALA A 79 0.18 19.97 21.11
N PRO A 80 -0.78 19.30 20.45
CA PRO A 80 -0.59 17.91 20.05
C PRO A 80 0.74 17.79 19.30
N ALA A 81 1.55 16.82 19.71
CA ALA A 81 2.82 16.57 19.05
C ALA A 81 2.53 16.15 17.60
N ALA A 82 3.14 16.86 16.64
CA ALA A 82 2.95 16.59 15.22
C ALA A 82 3.19 15.10 14.90
N PRO A 83 2.43 14.50 13.98
CA PRO A 83 2.65 13.13 13.53
C PRO A 83 4.09 12.92 13.06
N ALA A 84 4.61 11.71 13.25
CA ALA A 84 5.93 11.36 12.75
C ALA A 84 5.91 11.22 11.22
N GLY A 85 6.89 11.83 10.56
CA GLY A 85 7.15 11.68 9.14
C GLY A 85 8.46 10.91 8.88
N MET A 86 8.54 10.24 7.74
CA MET A 86 9.77 9.62 7.22
C MET A 86 10.62 10.63 6.44
N VAL A 87 11.92 10.43 6.41
CA VAL A 87 12.83 11.22 5.57
C VAL A 87 12.87 10.63 4.16
N TRP A 88 12.74 11.50 3.16
CA TRP A 88 12.81 11.09 1.76
C TRP A 88 14.18 10.52 1.39
N ASP A 89 14.15 9.37 0.72
CA ASP A 89 15.30 8.79 0.04
C ASP A 89 15.40 9.37 -1.37
N SER A 90 16.31 10.33 -1.56
CA SER A 90 16.55 10.98 -2.85
C SER A 90 17.23 10.08 -3.89
N GLU A 91 17.86 8.98 -3.45
CA GLU A 91 18.51 8.02 -4.36
C GLU A 91 17.47 7.05 -4.91
N ASN A 92 16.52 6.63 -4.07
CA ASN A 92 15.50 5.65 -4.42
C ASN A 92 14.07 6.24 -4.53
N TRP A 93 13.86 7.55 -4.54
CA TRP A 93 12.53 8.17 -4.73
C TRP A 93 11.41 7.53 -3.88
N SER A 94 11.51 7.65 -2.55
CA SER A 94 10.59 6.99 -1.61
C SER A 94 9.26 7.70 -1.34
N CYS A 95 9.00 8.86 -1.95
CA CYS A 95 7.89 9.75 -1.55
C CYS A 95 6.50 9.10 -1.54
N ALA A 96 6.22 8.16 -2.45
CA ALA A 96 4.98 7.36 -2.45
C ALA A 96 4.85 6.52 -1.16
N TYR A 97 5.92 5.84 -0.77
CA TYR A 97 5.98 5.05 0.46
C TYR A 97 5.89 5.95 1.68
N ASP A 98 6.68 7.03 1.71
CA ASP A 98 6.75 7.95 2.84
C ASP A 98 5.37 8.53 3.15
N SER A 99 4.66 8.99 2.13
CA SER A 99 3.32 9.59 2.25
C SER A 99 2.31 8.60 2.81
N LEU A 100 2.21 7.42 2.19
CA LEU A 100 1.23 6.41 2.60
C LEU A 100 1.56 5.82 3.98
N MET A 101 2.81 5.44 4.21
CA MET A 101 3.21 4.76 5.44
C MET A 101 3.24 5.68 6.64
N SER A 102 3.44 6.99 6.47
CA SER A 102 3.31 7.96 7.57
C SER A 102 1.85 8.08 8.05
N VAL A 103 0.88 8.11 7.13
CA VAL A 103 -0.55 8.05 7.50
C VAL A 103 -0.88 6.72 8.21
N LEU A 104 -0.39 5.60 7.69
CA LEU A 104 -0.62 4.29 8.31
C LEU A 104 0.04 4.18 9.70
N TYR A 105 1.19 4.82 9.92
CA TYR A 105 1.84 4.89 11.22
C TYR A 105 1.04 5.72 12.21
N ASP A 106 0.53 6.89 11.82
CA ASP A 106 -0.35 7.70 12.66
C ASP A 106 -1.55 6.87 13.14
N ILE A 107 -2.24 6.20 12.21
CA ILE A 107 -3.34 5.28 12.50
C ILE A 107 -2.91 4.19 13.49
N TRP A 108 -1.78 3.54 13.23
CA TRP A 108 -1.27 2.48 14.11
C TRP A 108 -0.93 3.00 15.52
N SER A 109 -0.35 4.20 15.61
CA SER A 109 0.16 4.80 16.84
C SER A 109 -0.95 5.18 17.84
N ASP A 110 -2.17 5.42 17.35
CA ASP A 110 -3.35 5.68 18.20
C ASP A 110 -3.68 4.48 19.11
N LYS A 111 -3.68 3.26 18.56
CA LYS A 111 -3.85 2.01 19.33
C LYS A 111 -2.94 0.89 18.86
N PRO A 112 -1.65 0.91 19.24
CA PRO A 112 -0.63 0.01 18.70
C PRO A 112 -0.97 -1.47 18.82
N LYS A 113 -1.56 -1.91 19.95
CA LYS A 113 -1.94 -3.31 20.17
C LYS A 113 -3.05 -3.78 19.20
N ASN A 114 -4.06 -2.94 19.00
CA ASN A 114 -5.19 -3.27 18.13
C ASN A 114 -4.76 -3.25 16.66
N TRP A 115 -4.08 -2.17 16.24
CA TRP A 115 -3.64 -2.01 14.87
C TRP A 115 -2.55 -2.99 14.46
N THR A 116 -1.68 -3.42 15.40
CA THR A 116 -0.78 -4.55 15.14
C THR A 116 -1.56 -5.81 14.81
N THR A 117 -2.66 -6.09 15.52
CA THR A 117 -3.50 -7.27 15.22
C THR A 117 -4.17 -7.14 13.86
N ILE A 118 -4.71 -5.97 13.54
CA ILE A 118 -5.37 -5.70 12.24
C ILE A 118 -4.35 -5.85 11.10
N PHE A 119 -3.24 -5.11 11.14
CA PHE A 119 -2.23 -5.11 10.07
C PHE A 119 -1.62 -6.49 9.85
N ARG A 120 -1.36 -7.23 10.94
CA ARG A 120 -0.87 -8.62 10.83
C ARG A 120 -1.86 -9.58 10.18
N GLY A 121 -3.16 -9.29 10.27
CA GLY A 121 -4.22 -10.11 9.69
C GLY A 121 -4.55 -9.76 8.24
N MET A 122 -3.97 -8.68 7.68
CA MET A 122 -4.19 -8.29 6.29
C MET A 122 -3.32 -9.12 5.34
N ASN A 123 -2.01 -8.89 5.37
CA ASN A 123 -1.03 -9.58 4.53
C ASN A 123 0.38 -9.52 5.15
N ALA A 124 1.34 -10.19 4.51
CA ALA A 124 2.73 -10.25 4.96
C ALA A 124 3.42 -8.87 5.05
N ASN A 125 3.14 -7.98 4.10
CA ASN A 125 3.72 -6.63 4.04
C ASN A 125 3.22 -5.76 5.21
N MET A 126 1.93 -5.78 5.50
CA MET A 126 1.33 -5.06 6.64
C MET A 126 1.80 -5.63 8.00
N LYS A 127 2.04 -6.96 8.09
CA LYS A 127 2.70 -7.58 9.25
C LYS A 127 4.14 -7.08 9.44
N MET A 128 4.91 -6.98 8.35
CA MET A 128 6.27 -6.46 8.39
C MET A 128 6.28 -4.99 8.81
N LEU A 129 5.40 -4.18 8.21
CA LEU A 129 5.26 -2.76 8.50
C LEU A 129 4.90 -2.50 9.96
N SER A 130 3.87 -3.17 10.50
CA SER A 130 3.48 -3.05 11.92
C SER A 130 4.56 -3.53 12.90
N THR A 131 5.41 -4.47 12.49
CA THR A 131 6.59 -4.86 13.27
C THR A 131 7.64 -3.76 13.27
N GLY A 132 7.92 -3.16 12.11
CA GLY A 132 8.81 -2.00 12.01
C GLY A 132 8.31 -0.80 12.81
N PHE A 133 7.02 -0.48 12.73
CA PHE A 133 6.40 0.60 13.53
C PHE A 133 6.59 0.39 15.02
N ARG A 134 6.41 -0.85 15.50
CA ARG A 134 6.67 -1.20 16.90
C ARG A 134 8.13 -0.98 17.29
N GLN A 135 9.08 -1.37 16.44
CA GLN A 135 10.51 -1.19 16.71
C GLN A 135 10.88 0.29 16.71
N PHE A 136 10.37 1.06 15.75
CA PHE A 136 10.56 2.52 15.69
C PHE A 136 9.98 3.22 16.92
N SER A 137 8.77 2.85 17.38
CA SER A 137 8.16 3.43 18.59
C SER A 137 8.95 3.17 19.88
N LYS A 138 9.85 2.18 19.86
CA LYS A 138 10.76 1.83 20.94
C LYS A 138 12.18 2.37 20.72
N GLU A 139 12.39 3.15 19.68
CA GLU A 139 13.68 3.70 19.27
C GLU A 139 14.73 2.61 18.93
N GLU A 140 14.29 1.41 18.54
CA GLU A 140 15.17 0.29 18.19
C GLU A 140 15.70 0.40 16.74
N ILE A 141 14.96 1.07 15.86
CA ILE A 141 15.30 1.31 14.46
C ILE A 141 14.91 2.73 14.04
N TYR A 142 15.44 3.21 12.92
CA TYR A 142 14.92 4.41 12.26
C TYR A 142 13.57 4.13 11.59
N PHE A 143 12.77 5.16 11.36
CA PHE A 143 11.44 5.01 10.77
C PHE A 143 11.53 4.47 9.34
N GLU A 144 12.52 4.97 8.59
CA GLU A 144 12.87 4.60 7.23
C GLU A 144 13.27 3.12 7.14
N THR A 145 13.88 2.55 8.20
CA THR A 145 14.20 1.13 8.23
C THR A 145 12.95 0.25 8.17
N ALA A 146 11.80 0.70 8.71
CA ALA A 146 10.53 -0.02 8.58
C ALA A 146 10.03 0.00 7.13
N ARG A 147 10.10 1.18 6.48
CA ARG A 147 9.76 1.38 5.07
C ARG A 147 10.63 0.53 4.15
N ASP A 148 11.94 0.61 4.32
CA ASP A 148 12.92 0.00 3.41
C ASP A 148 12.82 -1.53 3.41
N ARG A 149 12.45 -2.14 4.54
CA ARG A 149 12.20 -3.59 4.60
C ARG A 149 10.99 -4.00 3.74
N VAL A 150 9.88 -3.28 3.85
CA VAL A 150 8.68 -3.55 3.03
C VAL A 150 8.98 -3.29 1.57
N ARG A 151 9.68 -2.19 1.27
CA ARG A 151 10.10 -1.87 -0.08
C ARG A 151 11.00 -2.95 -0.69
N ALA A 152 11.96 -3.46 0.07
CA ALA A 152 12.84 -4.53 -0.41
C ALA A 152 12.07 -5.80 -0.75
N GLU A 153 11.08 -6.18 0.07
CA GLU A 153 10.22 -7.34 -0.18
C GLU A 153 9.35 -7.15 -1.43
N LEU A 154 8.76 -5.97 -1.59
CA LEU A 154 7.95 -5.62 -2.76
C LEU A 154 8.80 -5.60 -4.04
N ASN A 155 9.99 -5.00 -4.00
CA ASN A 155 10.92 -5.01 -5.12
C ASN A 155 11.38 -6.43 -5.48
N ALA A 156 11.68 -7.27 -4.49
CA ALA A 156 12.07 -8.66 -4.75
C ALA A 156 10.95 -9.47 -5.41
N SER A 157 9.69 -9.14 -5.10
CA SER A 157 8.51 -9.80 -5.67
C SER A 157 8.15 -9.29 -7.05
N ASP A 158 8.18 -7.97 -7.27
CA ASP A 158 7.90 -7.32 -8.55
C ASP A 158 8.78 -6.06 -8.72
N PRO A 159 9.99 -6.21 -9.28
CA PRO A 159 10.91 -5.10 -9.47
C PRO A 159 10.39 -4.03 -10.45
N GLN A 160 9.46 -4.38 -11.34
CA GLN A 160 8.93 -3.47 -12.35
C GLN A 160 7.93 -2.49 -11.72
N SER A 161 7.05 -2.99 -10.86
CA SER A 161 6.10 -2.15 -10.13
C SER A 161 6.74 -1.39 -8.95
N PHE A 162 7.79 -1.96 -8.36
CA PHE A 162 8.46 -1.42 -7.17
C PHE A 162 9.96 -1.20 -7.40
N PRO A 163 10.36 -0.35 -8.36
CA PRO A 163 11.76 -0.20 -8.72
C PRO A 163 12.59 0.49 -7.61
N TYR A 164 13.90 0.23 -7.64
CA TYR A 164 14.90 1.05 -6.96
C TYR A 164 15.44 2.15 -7.87
N GLY A 165 16.13 3.12 -7.28
CA GLY A 165 16.65 4.27 -8.00
C GLY A 165 15.59 5.34 -8.27
N LYS A 166 15.82 6.14 -9.30
CA LYS A 166 14.99 7.31 -9.67
C LYS A 166 13.79 6.94 -10.54
N ALA A 167 13.25 5.74 -10.37
CA ALA A 167 11.99 5.33 -10.93
C ALA A 167 10.97 5.34 -9.78
N GLY A 168 9.92 6.16 -9.91
CA GLY A 168 8.89 6.27 -8.88
C GLY A 168 7.99 5.04 -8.85
N THR A 169 7.42 4.74 -7.68
CA THR A 169 6.35 3.75 -7.53
C THR A 169 5.00 4.42 -7.72
N ALA A 170 4.14 3.85 -8.56
CA ALA A 170 2.77 4.32 -8.70
C ALA A 170 1.97 4.00 -7.43
N ILE A 171 1.36 5.02 -6.82
CA ILE A 171 0.72 4.87 -5.50
C ILE A 171 -0.41 3.84 -5.48
N HIS A 172 -1.18 3.73 -6.58
CA HIS A 172 -2.28 2.78 -6.67
C HIS A 172 -1.81 1.31 -6.57
N VAL A 173 -0.63 1.00 -7.12
CA VAL A 173 -0.04 -0.35 -7.04
C VAL A 173 0.43 -0.64 -5.62
N LEU A 174 1.05 0.34 -4.95
CA LEU A 174 1.44 0.20 -3.55
C LEU A 174 0.23 -0.01 -2.64
N VAL A 175 -0.85 0.74 -2.88
CA VAL A 175 -2.11 0.62 -2.13
C VAL A 175 -2.78 -0.73 -2.36
N ASP A 176 -2.82 -1.27 -3.58
CA ASP A 176 -3.39 -2.59 -3.85
C ASP A 176 -2.60 -3.69 -3.09
N CYS A 177 -1.27 -3.63 -3.13
CA CYS A 177 -0.42 -4.57 -2.41
C CYS A 177 -0.57 -4.49 -0.89
N LEU A 178 -0.62 -3.28 -0.31
CA LEU A 178 -0.81 -3.13 1.14
C LEU A 178 -2.26 -3.39 1.57
N GLY A 179 -3.24 -3.13 0.71
CA GLY A 179 -4.66 -3.30 0.95
C GLY A 179 -5.20 -4.71 0.73
N SER A 180 -4.38 -5.64 0.22
CA SER A 180 -4.78 -7.03 0.01
C SER A 180 -5.08 -7.75 1.33
N LEU A 181 -6.11 -8.62 1.36
CA LEU A 181 -6.49 -9.40 2.54
C LEU A 181 -6.35 -10.90 2.27
N ASP A 182 -5.14 -11.44 2.45
CA ASP A 182 -4.77 -12.81 2.06
C ASP A 182 -5.68 -13.89 2.69
N LEU A 183 -6.19 -13.61 3.89
CA LEU A 183 -6.99 -14.55 4.70
C LEU A 183 -8.48 -14.23 4.74
N VAL A 184 -8.93 -13.18 4.06
CA VAL A 184 -10.35 -12.77 4.07
C VAL A 184 -10.93 -12.98 2.68
N LYS A 185 -12.00 -13.77 2.59
CA LYS A 185 -12.83 -13.86 1.39
C LYS A 185 -14.05 -12.96 1.53
N GLY A 186 -14.49 -12.38 0.42
CA GLY A 186 -15.77 -11.71 0.29
C GLY A 186 -16.75 -12.56 -0.50
N LEU A 187 -18.03 -12.19 -0.49
CA LEU A 187 -19.10 -12.84 -1.23
C LEU A 187 -19.73 -11.84 -2.21
N GLU A 188 -19.78 -12.17 -3.50
CA GLU A 188 -20.60 -11.46 -4.49
C GLU A 188 -21.85 -12.28 -4.77
N VAL A 189 -23.03 -11.73 -4.43
CA VAL A 189 -24.33 -12.35 -4.68
C VAL A 189 -24.97 -11.65 -5.87
N SER A 190 -25.26 -12.40 -6.92
CA SER A 190 -26.05 -11.95 -8.06
C SER A 190 -27.48 -12.45 -7.90
N TYR A 191 -28.48 -11.57 -7.93
CA TYR A 191 -29.88 -11.97 -7.77
C TYR A 191 -30.84 -11.19 -8.68
N CYS A 192 -31.91 -11.84 -9.11
CA CYS A 192 -33.03 -11.19 -9.79
C CYS A 192 -34.16 -10.92 -8.80
N ARG A 193 -34.79 -9.74 -8.88
CA ARG A 193 -35.97 -9.42 -8.05
C ARG A 193 -37.30 -9.93 -8.66
N GLY A 194 -37.29 -10.29 -9.94
CA GLY A 194 -38.48 -10.76 -10.66
C GLY A 194 -38.69 -12.29 -10.61
N CYS A 195 -37.73 -13.05 -10.09
CA CYS A 195 -37.83 -14.49 -9.89
C CYS A 195 -36.89 -14.93 -8.75
N THR A 196 -36.76 -16.24 -8.53
CA THR A 196 -35.91 -16.83 -7.47
C THR A 196 -34.46 -17.09 -7.89
N THR A 197 -34.04 -16.67 -9.08
CA THR A 197 -32.68 -16.90 -9.57
C THR A 197 -31.66 -16.10 -8.77
N GLN A 198 -30.70 -16.81 -8.18
CA GLN A 198 -29.55 -16.25 -7.47
C GLN A 198 -28.29 -17.08 -7.68
N PHE A 199 -27.13 -16.42 -7.65
CA PHE A 199 -25.80 -17.04 -7.76
C PHE A 199 -24.85 -16.36 -6.80
N GLU A 200 -23.96 -17.14 -6.21
CA GLU A 200 -22.97 -16.65 -5.26
C GLU A 200 -21.56 -17.01 -5.73
N VAL A 201 -20.65 -16.06 -5.63
CA VAL A 201 -19.24 -16.24 -5.99
C VAL A 201 -18.39 -15.66 -4.88
N GLU A 202 -17.46 -16.46 -4.35
CA GLU A 202 -16.43 -15.96 -3.45
C GLU A 202 -15.39 -15.16 -4.22
N PHE A 203 -14.92 -14.07 -3.63
CA PHE A 203 -13.83 -13.27 -4.18
C PHE A 203 -12.79 -12.97 -3.11
N GLU A 204 -11.59 -12.58 -3.54
CA GLU A 204 -10.52 -12.21 -2.61
C GLU A 204 -10.82 -10.86 -1.95
N GLY A 205 -10.82 -10.85 -0.62
CA GLY A 205 -11.07 -9.64 0.14
C GLY A 205 -9.97 -8.61 -0.12
N ARG A 206 -10.38 -7.34 -0.23
CA ARG A 206 -9.47 -6.20 -0.30
C ARG A 206 -9.97 -5.12 0.65
N ALA A 207 -9.05 -4.55 1.40
CA ALA A 207 -9.18 -3.26 2.09
C ALA A 207 -8.83 -2.10 1.15
N TYR A 208 -8.89 -2.33 -0.16
CA TYR A 208 -8.61 -1.39 -1.22
C TYR A 208 -9.79 -1.33 -2.19
N ILE A 209 -10.22 -0.13 -2.56
CA ILE A 209 -11.23 0.13 -3.59
C ILE A 209 -10.66 1.11 -4.61
N ASP A 210 -10.77 0.74 -5.89
CA ASP A 210 -10.44 1.61 -7.00
C ASP A 210 -11.66 2.41 -7.47
N CYS A 211 -11.48 3.71 -7.70
CA CYS A 211 -12.48 4.65 -8.21
C CYS A 211 -11.94 5.31 -9.50
N PRO A 212 -11.80 4.54 -10.60
CA PRO A 212 -10.97 4.92 -11.75
C PRO A 212 -11.54 6.07 -12.60
N ASN A 213 -12.85 6.32 -12.57
CA ASN A 213 -13.53 7.50 -13.12
C ASN A 213 -15.00 7.39 -12.77
N SER A 214 -15.51 8.39 -12.07
CA SER A 214 -16.74 8.28 -11.32
C SER A 214 -17.70 9.38 -11.71
N HIS A 215 -18.88 9.02 -12.21
CA HIS A 215 -20.04 9.94 -12.23
C HIS A 215 -20.65 10.14 -10.84
N HIS A 216 -20.11 9.47 -9.81
CA HIS A 216 -20.56 9.63 -8.44
C HIS A 216 -19.94 10.88 -7.83
N SER A 217 -20.71 11.56 -6.99
CA SER A 217 -20.31 12.83 -6.40
C SER A 217 -19.38 12.66 -5.20
N SER A 218 -19.31 11.47 -4.58
CA SER A 218 -18.58 11.25 -3.33
C SER A 218 -18.02 9.83 -3.14
N THR A 219 -17.05 9.66 -2.23
CA THR A 219 -16.46 8.35 -1.89
C THR A 219 -17.48 7.38 -1.29
N GLN A 220 -18.44 7.87 -0.48
CA GLN A 220 -19.53 7.07 0.08
C GLN A 220 -20.51 6.61 -1.01
N GLU A 221 -20.85 7.48 -1.96
CA GLU A 221 -21.72 7.11 -3.07
C GLU A 221 -21.05 6.05 -3.96
N TRP A 222 -19.76 6.21 -4.27
CA TRP A 222 -18.98 5.20 -4.97
C TRP A 222 -18.92 3.88 -4.19
N LEU A 223 -18.71 3.92 -2.86
CA LEU A 223 -18.76 2.71 -2.05
C LEU A 223 -20.13 2.02 -2.16
N ASN A 224 -21.22 2.78 -2.09
CA ASN A 224 -22.57 2.23 -2.19
C ASN A 224 -22.80 1.55 -3.55
N SER A 225 -22.34 2.16 -4.65
CA SER A 225 -22.45 1.57 -5.99
C SER A 225 -21.52 0.37 -6.18
N TRP A 226 -20.33 0.41 -5.58
CA TRP A 226 -19.39 -0.71 -5.58
C TRP A 226 -19.95 -1.92 -4.82
N ILE A 227 -20.65 -1.68 -3.70
CA ILE A 227 -21.33 -2.71 -2.92
C ILE A 227 -22.54 -3.25 -3.67
N LEU A 228 -23.44 -2.37 -4.12
CA LEU A 228 -24.68 -2.76 -4.79
C LEU A 228 -24.78 -2.10 -6.16
N ARG A 229 -24.67 -2.90 -7.22
CA ARG A 229 -24.83 -2.43 -8.60
C ARG A 229 -25.86 -3.21 -9.37
N THR A 230 -26.50 -2.52 -10.32
CA THR A 230 -27.27 -3.17 -11.38
C THR A 230 -26.30 -3.75 -12.40
N THR A 231 -26.55 -4.96 -12.91
CA THR A 231 -25.80 -5.49 -14.04
C THR A 231 -26.43 -5.06 -15.36
N GLY A 232 -25.62 -5.02 -16.43
CA GLY A 232 -26.13 -4.84 -17.80
C GLY A 232 -26.79 -6.11 -18.38
N THR A 233 -26.86 -7.20 -17.60
CA THR A 233 -27.35 -8.50 -18.06
C THR A 233 -28.78 -8.74 -17.58
N ALA A 234 -29.63 -9.22 -18.49
CA ALA A 234 -30.97 -9.68 -18.14
C ALA A 234 -30.92 -11.05 -17.47
N CYS A 235 -31.88 -11.31 -16.60
CA CYS A 235 -32.07 -12.59 -15.94
C CYS A 235 -32.48 -13.65 -16.97
N ALA A 236 -31.76 -14.77 -17.01
CA ALA A 236 -32.06 -15.87 -17.95
C ALA A 236 -33.45 -16.50 -17.71
N GLY A 237 -33.97 -16.45 -16.48
CA GLY A 237 -35.25 -17.07 -16.12
C GLY A 237 -36.48 -16.22 -16.46
N CYS A 238 -36.41 -14.89 -16.30
CA CYS A 238 -37.59 -14.02 -16.45
C CYS A 238 -37.35 -12.75 -17.29
N GLY A 239 -36.15 -12.55 -17.83
CA GLY A 239 -35.75 -11.33 -18.55
C GLY A 239 -35.58 -10.10 -17.65
N GLY A 240 -35.87 -10.21 -16.34
CA GLY A 240 -35.78 -9.10 -15.39
C GLY A 240 -34.35 -8.63 -15.12
N ARG A 241 -34.22 -7.48 -14.46
CA ARG A 241 -32.92 -6.91 -14.08
C ARG A 241 -32.21 -7.77 -13.03
N VAL A 242 -30.90 -7.97 -13.20
CA VAL A 242 -30.04 -8.63 -12.23
C VAL A 242 -29.25 -7.59 -11.43
N TYR A 243 -29.12 -7.82 -10.13
CA TYR A 243 -28.36 -6.99 -9.21
C TYR A 243 -27.16 -7.79 -8.70
N LYS A 244 -26.07 -7.11 -8.41
CA LYS A 244 -24.88 -7.65 -7.75
C LYS A 244 -24.65 -6.93 -6.44
N GLU A 245 -24.57 -7.71 -5.37
CA GLU A 245 -24.28 -7.24 -4.02
C GLU A 245 -22.96 -7.86 -3.54
N ARG A 246 -22.01 -7.04 -3.10
CA ARG A 246 -20.76 -7.47 -2.49
C ARG A 246 -20.86 -7.37 -0.98
N ARG A 247 -20.43 -8.43 -0.30
CA ARG A 247 -20.39 -8.51 1.16
C ARG A 247 -18.97 -8.84 1.59
N PHE A 248 -18.45 -8.05 2.53
CA PHE A 248 -17.19 -8.38 3.17
C PHE A 248 -17.40 -9.57 4.12
N GLY A 249 -16.61 -10.64 4.00
CA GLY A 249 -16.71 -11.80 4.90
C GLY A 249 -16.26 -11.50 6.33
N LYS A 250 -15.62 -10.34 6.55
CA LYS A 250 -15.28 -9.82 7.87
C LYS A 250 -15.47 -8.31 7.89
N SER A 251 -15.70 -7.76 9.08
CA SER A 251 -15.57 -6.33 9.33
C SER A 251 -14.26 -5.77 8.78
N ILE A 252 -14.38 -4.71 7.97
CA ILE A 252 -13.26 -3.90 7.51
C ILE A 252 -13.03 -2.78 8.52
N ASP A 253 -11.81 -2.71 9.06
CA ASP A 253 -11.39 -1.66 10.01
C ASP A 253 -10.47 -0.60 9.36
N LEU A 254 -9.90 -0.89 8.19
CA LEU A 254 -9.08 0.00 7.37
C LEU A 254 -9.57 -0.09 5.91
N LEU A 255 -9.74 1.04 5.24
CA LEU A 255 -10.11 1.10 3.83
C LEU A 255 -9.24 2.13 3.12
N LEU A 256 -8.60 1.73 2.03
CA LEU A 256 -7.77 2.54 1.15
C LEU A 256 -8.56 2.77 -0.14
N PHE A 257 -8.76 4.02 -0.52
CA PHE A 257 -9.65 4.39 -1.62
C PHE A 257 -8.84 5.14 -2.67
N ASN A 258 -8.52 4.50 -3.81
CA ASN A 258 -7.79 5.17 -4.90
C ASN A 258 -8.74 6.03 -5.70
N LEU A 259 -8.43 7.32 -5.80
CA LEU A 259 -9.21 8.35 -6.46
C LEU A 259 -8.66 8.56 -7.87
N GLY A 260 -9.39 8.07 -8.87
CA GLY A 260 -9.03 8.24 -10.28
C GLY A 260 -9.45 9.60 -10.86
N SER A 261 -10.47 10.24 -10.28
CA SER A 261 -11.02 11.53 -10.72
C SER A 261 -10.96 12.58 -9.62
N ASP A 262 -10.84 13.85 -10.02
CA ASP A 262 -10.80 15.03 -9.16
C ASP A 262 -12.21 15.50 -8.79
N GLU A 263 -13.22 14.93 -9.46
CA GLU A 263 -14.64 15.28 -9.30
C GLU A 263 -15.30 14.57 -8.11
N VAL A 264 -14.61 13.61 -7.49
CA VAL A 264 -15.14 12.83 -6.37
C VAL A 264 -14.86 13.54 -5.05
N GLU A 265 -15.92 13.96 -4.36
CA GLU A 265 -15.82 14.51 -3.01
C GLU A 265 -15.36 13.44 -2.03
N ILE A 266 -14.41 13.79 -1.16
CA ILE A 266 -13.90 12.89 -0.12
C ILE A 266 -14.78 13.05 1.13
N ASP A 267 -15.62 12.07 1.42
CA ASP A 267 -16.39 12.06 2.67
C ASP A 267 -15.47 12.01 3.89
N LEU A 268 -15.84 12.72 4.97
CA LEU A 268 -15.10 12.62 6.23
C LEU A 268 -15.35 11.30 6.98
N LYS A 269 -16.47 10.64 6.66
CA LYS A 269 -16.89 9.39 7.29
C LYS A 269 -17.51 8.47 6.27
N MET A 270 -17.17 7.19 6.34
CA MET A 270 -17.75 6.16 5.49
C MET A 270 -18.47 5.11 6.32
N LYS A 271 -19.73 4.84 5.97
CA LYS A 271 -20.52 3.74 6.49
C LYS A 271 -20.33 2.53 5.59
N VAL A 272 -19.60 1.55 6.09
CA VAL A 272 -19.37 0.25 5.46
C VAL A 272 -20.38 -0.76 5.99
N PRO A 273 -21.28 -1.29 5.16
CA PRO A 273 -22.15 -2.41 5.51
C PRO A 273 -21.33 -3.61 6.03
N GLY A 274 -21.79 -4.18 7.13
CA GLY A 274 -21.27 -5.42 7.69
C GLY A 274 -22.41 -6.40 7.97
N GLU A 275 -22.07 -7.67 8.18
CA GLU A 275 -23.04 -8.76 8.33
C GLU A 275 -24.07 -8.51 9.45
N LYS A 276 -23.62 -8.02 10.61
CA LYS A 276 -24.47 -7.75 11.78
C LYS A 276 -24.87 -6.29 11.94
N ALA A 277 -23.97 -5.39 11.57
CA ALA A 277 -24.15 -3.95 11.71
C ALA A 277 -23.21 -3.22 10.76
N ALA A 278 -23.65 -2.06 10.29
CA ALA A 278 -22.79 -1.15 9.56
C ALA A 278 -21.68 -0.61 10.48
N ARG A 279 -20.49 -0.46 9.92
CA ARG A 279 -19.31 0.10 10.57
C ARG A 279 -19.04 1.48 10.01
N VAL A 280 -18.72 2.43 10.87
CA VAL A 280 -18.31 3.77 10.47
C VAL A 280 -16.79 3.86 10.54
N LEU A 281 -16.17 4.24 9.42
CA LEU A 281 -14.77 4.58 9.30
C LEU A 281 -14.66 6.11 9.19
N GLU A 282 -13.62 6.69 9.76
CA GLU A 282 -13.32 8.12 9.68
C GLU A 282 -12.12 8.33 8.75
N LEU A 283 -12.11 9.42 8.01
CA LEU A 283 -10.96 9.83 7.21
C LEU A 283 -9.78 10.09 8.14
N ARG A 284 -8.61 9.52 7.81
CA ARG A 284 -7.37 9.63 8.59
C ARG A 284 -6.23 10.26 7.81
N GLY A 285 -6.35 10.28 6.48
CA GLY A 285 -5.44 11.02 5.66
C GLY A 285 -5.77 10.89 4.19
N VAL A 286 -5.16 11.77 3.42
CA VAL A 286 -5.25 11.80 1.96
C VAL A 286 -3.84 11.91 1.40
N VAL A 287 -3.51 11.05 0.44
CA VAL A 287 -2.28 11.16 -0.35
C VAL A 287 -2.59 11.98 -1.59
N TYR A 288 -1.75 12.96 -1.87
CA TYR A 288 -1.82 13.85 -3.02
C TYR A 288 -0.66 13.60 -3.96
N THR A 289 -0.85 13.87 -5.24
CA THR A 289 0.21 13.82 -6.25
C THR A 289 0.37 15.14 -6.99
N ASP A 290 1.61 15.41 -7.39
CA ASP A 290 2.00 16.37 -8.41
C ASP A 290 2.96 15.66 -9.39
N GLY A 291 2.38 14.90 -10.32
CA GLY A 291 3.12 14.04 -11.24
C GLY A 291 3.80 12.86 -10.53
N ALA A 292 5.11 12.95 -10.34
CA ALA A 292 5.94 11.91 -9.72
C ALA A 292 6.21 12.16 -8.22
N HIS A 293 5.73 13.28 -7.68
CA HIS A 293 5.89 13.63 -6.27
C HIS A 293 4.62 13.34 -5.49
N TYR A 294 4.74 12.62 -4.38
CA TYR A 294 3.63 12.31 -3.49
C TYR A 294 3.80 12.99 -2.15
N THR A 295 2.69 13.49 -1.61
CA THR A 295 2.60 14.08 -0.27
C THR A 295 1.36 13.60 0.44
N ALA A 296 1.26 13.85 1.74
CA ALA A 296 0.07 13.48 2.51
C ALA A 296 -0.46 14.65 3.34
N ARG A 297 -1.76 14.56 3.62
CA ARG A 297 -2.35 15.23 4.78
C ARG A 297 -2.80 14.16 5.76
N ILE A 298 -2.40 14.32 7.01
CA ILE A 298 -2.69 13.39 8.11
C ILE A 298 -3.69 14.08 9.03
N ILE A 299 -4.76 13.38 9.37
CA ILE A 299 -5.72 13.81 10.40
C ILE A 299 -5.38 13.01 11.64
N ASP A 300 -4.83 13.68 12.66
CA ASP A 300 -4.46 13.01 13.90
C ASP A 300 -5.69 12.59 14.73
N ARG A 301 -5.47 11.96 15.89
CA ARG A 301 -6.57 11.46 16.73
C ARG A 301 -7.37 12.59 17.41
N GLU A 302 -6.79 13.78 17.52
CA GLU A 302 -7.43 14.99 18.01
C GLU A 302 -8.28 15.67 16.92
N GLY A 303 -8.07 15.30 15.65
CA GLY A 303 -8.75 15.87 14.48
C GLY A 303 -8.02 17.08 13.89
N CYS A 304 -6.78 17.33 14.31
CA CYS A 304 -5.92 18.33 13.71
C CYS A 304 -5.38 17.81 12.38
N VAL A 305 -5.24 18.71 11.41
CA VAL A 305 -4.74 18.40 10.07
C VAL A 305 -3.27 18.77 9.99
N TRP A 306 -2.49 17.87 9.41
CA TRP A 306 -1.06 18.03 9.24
C TRP A 306 -0.66 17.80 7.80
N ARG A 307 0.03 18.74 7.19
CA ARG A 307 0.69 18.58 5.90
C ARG A 307 2.01 17.86 6.08
N TYR A 308 2.28 16.93 5.18
CA TYR A 308 3.51 16.16 5.16
C TYR A 308 4.05 16.03 3.74
N ASP A 309 5.22 16.62 3.52
CA ASP A 309 6.00 16.51 2.29
C ASP A 309 7.41 16.04 2.63
N SER A 310 7.72 14.75 2.37
CA SER A 310 9.02 14.19 2.76
C SER A 310 10.22 14.79 2.02
N MET A 311 9.98 15.46 0.87
CA MET A 311 11.03 16.13 0.12
C MET A 311 11.33 17.53 0.66
N ALA A 312 10.33 18.21 1.20
CA ALA A 312 10.41 19.61 1.63
C ALA A 312 10.57 19.77 3.14
N ASP A 313 9.95 18.90 3.92
CA ASP A 313 9.83 19.04 5.37
C ASP A 313 10.54 17.88 6.10
N ASP A 314 11.16 18.19 7.24
CA ASP A 314 11.76 17.20 8.15
C ASP A 314 10.74 16.63 9.16
N LYS A 315 9.54 17.21 9.20
CA LYS A 315 8.43 16.86 10.11
C LYS A 315 7.09 17.29 9.51
N CYS A 316 6.00 16.76 10.05
CA CYS A 316 4.68 17.24 9.69
C CYS A 316 4.48 18.69 10.17
N VAL A 317 3.81 19.49 9.35
CA VAL A 317 3.50 20.90 9.60
C VAL A 317 1.99 21.03 9.77
N GLU A 318 1.54 21.82 10.75
CA GLU A 318 0.12 22.08 10.95
C GLU A 318 -0.49 22.69 9.68
N ASP A 319 -1.66 22.20 9.31
CA ASP A 319 -2.40 22.60 8.10
C ASP A 319 -3.90 22.72 8.47
N SER A 320 -4.73 23.06 7.49
CA SER A 320 -6.15 23.27 7.71
C SER A 320 -7.03 22.26 6.96
N TRP A 321 -8.30 22.21 7.32
CA TRP A 321 -9.28 21.35 6.65
C TRP A 321 -9.51 21.76 5.19
N GLU A 322 -9.40 23.05 4.87
CA GLU A 322 -9.42 23.55 3.49
C GLU A 322 -8.31 22.91 2.66
N GLY A 323 -7.12 22.69 3.27
CA GLY A 323 -6.02 21.98 2.62
C GLY A 323 -6.37 20.54 2.24
N ILE A 324 -7.20 19.84 3.04
CA ILE A 324 -7.66 18.49 2.71
C ILE A 324 -8.58 18.50 1.48
N LEU A 325 -9.53 19.43 1.45
CA LEU A 325 -10.59 19.47 0.44
C LEU A 325 -10.11 20.04 -0.90
N GLU A 326 -9.32 21.10 -0.87
CA GLU A 326 -8.88 21.81 -2.09
C GLU A 326 -7.54 21.29 -2.62
N GLY A 327 -6.84 20.45 -1.84
CA GLY A 327 -5.54 19.90 -2.18
C GLY A 327 -4.41 20.94 -2.34
N ILE A 328 -4.72 22.24 -2.22
CA ILE A 328 -3.84 23.39 -2.51
C ILE A 328 -3.15 23.18 -3.87
N GLY A 329 -3.94 22.90 -4.91
CA GLY A 329 -3.43 22.69 -6.28
C GLY A 329 -2.84 21.32 -6.57
N ARG A 330 -2.97 20.34 -5.65
CA ARG A 330 -2.60 18.94 -5.89
C ARG A 330 -3.81 18.03 -5.90
N LYS A 331 -3.78 17.02 -6.78
CA LYS A 331 -4.83 16.01 -6.91
C LYS A 331 -4.75 15.00 -5.77
N GLY A 332 -5.84 14.84 -5.00
CA GLY A 332 -6.00 13.73 -4.08
C GLY A 332 -6.10 12.41 -4.85
N VAL A 333 -5.24 11.44 -4.53
CA VAL A 333 -5.16 10.15 -5.24
C VAL A 333 -5.47 8.96 -4.35
N VAL A 334 -5.34 9.10 -3.02
CA VAL A 334 -5.74 8.03 -2.10
C VAL A 334 -6.38 8.64 -0.86
N ALA A 335 -7.63 8.28 -0.56
CA ALA A 335 -8.27 8.57 0.72
C ALA A 335 -8.17 7.36 1.65
N ILE A 336 -7.75 7.58 2.90
CA ILE A 336 -7.45 6.51 3.86
C ILE A 336 -8.43 6.63 5.02
N TYR A 337 -9.24 5.60 5.20
CA TYR A 337 -10.28 5.55 6.23
C TYR A 337 -9.97 4.47 7.26
N ALA A 338 -10.12 4.80 8.53
CA ALA A 338 -9.89 3.86 9.62
C ALA A 338 -11.04 3.90 10.62
N LYS A 339 -11.30 2.76 11.26
CA LYS A 339 -12.28 2.68 12.33
C LYS A 339 -11.86 3.58 13.48
N LYS A 340 -12.80 4.40 13.97
CA LYS A 340 -12.58 5.18 15.17
C LYS A 340 -12.31 4.25 16.35
N SER A 341 -11.18 4.50 16.99
CA SER A 341 -10.86 3.95 18.29
C SER A 341 -11.83 4.48 19.35
N ASN A 342 -12.85 3.69 19.75
CA ASN A 342 -13.69 4.07 20.89
C ASN A 342 -12.80 4.32 22.12
N LYS A 343 -12.92 5.50 22.75
CA LYS A 343 -12.31 5.76 24.06
C LYS A 343 -12.85 4.69 25.02
N ARG A 344 -11.95 3.90 25.61
CA ARG A 344 -12.29 3.02 26.72
C ARG A 344 -12.06 3.76 28.01
#